data_AF-A0A529NUL4-F1
#
_entry.id   AF-A0A529NUL4-F1
#
_cell.length_a   1.000
_cell.length_b   1.000
_cell.length_c   1.000
_cell.angle_alpha   90.00
_cell.angle_beta   90.00
_cell.angle_gamma   90.00
#
_symmetry.space_group_name_H-M   'P 1'
#
loop_
_entity.id
_entity.type
_entity.pdbx_description
1 polymer ?
#
loop_
_entity_poly.entity_id
_entity_poly.type
_entity_poly.pdbx_seq_one_letter_code
_entity_poly.pdbx_strand_id
1 'polypeptide(L)'
;NGAGKSTLFKLISSFLRPTAGEVRLKGERISGLAPHIAARRGVVRTFQETTIFKNMSVRDNVIIAHHLRSKASLFGFFLGTGTAKADEAAFGQSADEILALLGLSSLAYEIA
;
A
#
# COMPACT_ATOMS: atom_id res chain seq x y z
N ASN A 1 -22.84 6.23 13.51
CA ASN A 1 -23.24 7.59 13.98
C ASN A 1 -23.66 8.56 12.88
N GLY A 2 -23.82 8.16 11.60
CA GLY A 2 -24.48 8.98 10.57
C GLY A 2 -23.79 10.28 10.10
N ALA A 3 -22.84 10.84 10.85
CA ALA A 3 -22.22 12.14 10.59
C ALA A 3 -21.29 12.21 9.34
N GLY A 4 -21.31 11.22 8.45
CA GLY A 4 -20.56 11.26 7.20
C GLY A 4 -19.06 10.99 7.29
N LYS A 5 -18.49 10.67 8.46
CA LYS A 5 -17.04 10.40 8.62
C LYS A 5 -16.50 9.37 7.62
N SER A 6 -17.14 8.19 7.55
CA SER A 6 -16.71 7.14 6.62
C SER A 6 -16.85 7.57 5.16
N THR A 7 -17.87 8.38 4.85
CA THR A 7 -18.05 8.98 3.52
C THR A 7 -16.91 9.94 3.19
N LEU A 8 -16.53 10.81 4.12
CA LEU A 8 -15.42 11.75 3.97
C LEU A 8 -14.10 11.02 3.68
N PHE A 9 -13.75 9.99 4.46
CA PHE A 9 -12.53 9.21 4.21
C PHE A 9 -12.56 8.49 2.86
N LYS A 10 -13.72 7.97 2.43
CA LYS A 10 -13.86 7.38 1.09
C LYS A 10 -13.70 8.40 -0.02
N LEU A 11 -14.18 9.64 0.16
CA LEU A 11 -14.00 10.73 -0.80
C LEU A 11 -12.52 11.13 -0.90
N ILE A 12 -11.84 11.31 0.23
CA ILE A 12 -10.41 11.66 0.28
C ILE A 12 -9.56 10.57 -0.41
N SER A 13 -9.90 9.30 -0.21
CA SER A 13 -9.19 8.16 -0.80
C SER A 13 -9.66 7.77 -2.21
N SER A 14 -10.51 8.58 -2.86
CA SER A 14 -11.06 8.35 -4.20
C SER A 14 -11.86 7.04 -4.35
N PHE A 15 -12.35 6.48 -3.24
CA PHE A 15 -13.30 5.36 -3.23
C PHE A 15 -14.73 5.80 -3.53
N LEU A 16 -15.03 7.09 -3.39
CA LEU A 16 -16.29 7.70 -3.82
C LEU A 16 -16.00 8.92 -4.68
N ARG A 17 -16.90 9.19 -5.63
CA ARG A 17 -16.90 10.45 -6.39
C ARG A 17 -17.68 11.51 -5.62
N PRO A 18 -17.16 12.74 -5.47
CA PRO A 18 -17.91 13.82 -4.87
C PRO A 18 -19.05 14.24 -5.80
N THR A 19 -20.22 14.55 -5.23
CA THR A 19 -21.35 15.14 -5.98
C THR A 19 -21.04 16.56 -6.44
N ALA A 20 -20.29 17.32 -5.63
CA ALA A 20 -19.79 18.65 -5.93
C ALA A 20 -18.44 18.87 -5.24
N GLY A 21 -17.64 19.82 -5.76
CA GLY A 21 -16.28 20.08 -5.29
C GLY A 21 -15.27 19.03 -5.75
N GLU A 22 -14.06 19.10 -5.20
CA GLU A 22 -12.97 18.21 -5.56
C GLU A 22 -12.00 17.97 -4.40
N VAL A 23 -11.24 16.89 -4.51
CA VAL A 23 -10.15 16.57 -3.59
C VAL A 23 -8.84 16.78 -4.34
N ARG A 24 -7.94 17.59 -3.78
CA ARG A 24 -6.60 17.82 -4.31
C ARG A 24 -5.52 17.34 -3.36
N LEU A 25 -4.48 16.73 -3.90
CA LEU A 25 -3.24 16.39 -3.20
C LEU A 25 -2.09 17.13 -3.90
N LYS A 26 -1.32 17.93 -3.15
CA LYS A 26 -0.19 18.72 -3.70
C LYS A 26 -0.59 19.56 -4.92
N GLY A 27 -1.78 20.16 -4.89
CA GLY A 27 -2.33 20.97 -5.98
C GLY A 27 -2.99 20.18 -7.12
N GLU A 28 -2.74 18.88 -7.24
CA GLU A 28 -3.34 18.02 -8.26
C GLU A 28 -4.68 17.44 -7.83
N ARG A 29 -5.67 17.46 -8.71
CA ARG A 29 -6.96 16.81 -8.47
C ARG A 29 -6.80 15.30 -8.45
N ILE A 30 -7.22 14.68 -7.33
CA ILE A 30 -7.24 13.22 -7.15
C ILE A 30 -8.66 12.63 -7.15
N SER A 31 -9.68 13.45 -6.90
CA SER A 31 -11.07 12.99 -6.92
C SER A 31 -11.48 12.47 -8.31
N GLY A 32 -12.10 11.29 -8.35
CA GLY A 32 -12.59 10.67 -9.58
C GLY A 32 -11.58 9.74 -10.27
N LEU A 33 -10.32 9.73 -9.81
CA LEU A 33 -9.33 8.72 -10.19
C LEU A 33 -9.74 7.35 -9.62
N ALA A 34 -9.34 6.27 -10.29
CA ALA A 34 -9.43 4.95 -9.68
C ALA A 34 -8.54 4.89 -8.42
N PRO A 35 -8.95 4.19 -7.34
CA PRO A 35 -8.20 4.17 -6.07
C PRO A 35 -6.72 3.77 -6.22
N HIS A 36 -6.41 2.81 -7.10
CA HIS A 36 -5.03 2.39 -7.34
C HIS A 36 -4.16 3.49 -7.98
N ILE A 37 -4.77 4.40 -8.76
CA ILE A 37 -4.06 5.56 -9.33
C ILE A 37 -3.82 6.61 -8.24
N ALA A 38 -4.82 6.88 -7.41
CA ALA A 38 -4.67 7.80 -6.27
C ALA A 38 -3.61 7.30 -5.27
N ALA A 39 -3.56 5.98 -5.03
CA ALA A 39 -2.55 5.34 -4.19
C ALA A 39 -1.13 5.55 -4.73
N ARG A 40 -0.91 5.40 -6.04
CA ARG A 40 0.39 5.69 -6.68
C ARG A 40 0.80 7.17 -6.58
N ARG A 41 -0.17 8.09 -6.39
CA ARG A 41 0.09 9.51 -6.13
C ARG A 41 0.33 9.83 -4.65
N GLY A 42 0.24 8.83 -3.76
CA GLY A 42 0.55 8.95 -2.34
C GLY A 42 -0.66 8.98 -1.40
N VAL A 43 -1.88 8.71 -1.89
CA VAL A 43 -3.06 8.56 -1.00
C VAL A 43 -3.31 7.09 -0.69
N VAL A 44 -2.81 6.64 0.46
CA VAL A 44 -3.03 5.30 1.00
C VAL A 44 -3.77 5.38 2.33
N ARG A 45 -4.61 4.38 2.63
CA ARG A 45 -5.34 4.30 3.89
C ARG A 45 -5.37 2.88 4.41
N THR A 46 -5.48 2.74 5.72
CA THR A 46 -5.88 1.50 6.36
C THR A 46 -7.39 1.30 6.28
N PHE A 47 -7.82 0.04 6.31
CA PHE A 47 -9.22 -0.37 6.42
C PHE A 47 -9.45 -0.92 7.83
N GLN A 48 -10.69 -0.83 8.33
CA GLN A 48 -11.01 -1.35 9.67
C GLN A 48 -10.76 -2.85 9.75
N GLU A 49 -11.08 -3.58 8.69
CA GLU A 49 -10.67 -4.96 8.52
C GLU A 49 -9.26 -5.00 7.93
N THR A 50 -8.30 -5.47 8.73
CA THR A 50 -6.93 -5.67 8.28
C THR A 50 -6.92 -6.81 7.26
N THR A 51 -6.53 -6.51 6.02
CA THR A 51 -6.23 -7.54 5.03
C THR A 51 -4.82 -8.08 5.30
N ILE A 52 -4.73 -9.06 6.20
CA ILE A 52 -3.50 -9.82 6.47
C ILE A 52 -3.56 -11.10 5.64
N PHE A 53 -2.45 -11.43 4.97
CA PHE A 53 -2.24 -12.72 4.34
C PHE A 53 -1.82 -13.74 5.40
N LYS A 54 -2.80 -14.43 5.98
CA LYS A 54 -2.65 -15.37 7.11
C LYS A 54 -1.77 -16.59 6.84
N ASN A 55 -1.42 -16.85 5.59
CA ASN A 55 -0.55 -17.97 5.20
C ASN A 55 0.87 -17.49 4.87
N MET A 56 1.21 -16.25 5.24
CA MET A 56 2.48 -15.62 4.97
C MET A 56 3.11 -15.16 6.27
N SER A 57 4.44 -15.05 6.27
CA SER A 57 5.13 -14.51 7.43
C SER A 57 4.75 -13.03 7.66
N VAL A 58 4.94 -12.53 8.88
CA VAL A 58 4.77 -11.11 9.20
C VAL A 58 5.64 -10.24 8.26
N ARG A 59 6.87 -10.67 7.99
CA ARG A 59 7.79 -9.98 7.06
C ARG A 59 7.25 -9.97 5.63
N ASP A 60 6.75 -11.09 5.13
CA ASP A 60 6.24 -11.14 3.76
C ASP A 60 4.96 -10.31 3.57
N ASN A 61 4.12 -10.22 4.62
CA ASN A 61 2.98 -9.30 4.62
C ASN A 61 3.41 -7.85 4.42
N VAL A 62 4.54 -7.43 5.02
CA VAL A 62 5.10 -6.08 4.83
C VAL A 62 5.77 -5.94 3.46
N ILE A 63 6.43 -6.97 2.95
CA ILE A 63 7.04 -6.97 1.61
C ILE A 63 5.97 -6.77 0.53
N ILE A 64 4.84 -7.49 0.58
CA ILE A 64 3.76 -7.34 -0.41
C ILE A 64 3.21 -5.91 -0.45
N ALA A 65 3.19 -5.20 0.67
CA ALA A 65 2.73 -3.81 0.72
C ALA A 65 3.57 -2.88 -0.18
N HIS A 66 4.79 -3.27 -0.56
CA HIS A 66 5.67 -2.51 -1.44
C HIS A 66 5.34 -2.62 -2.94
N HIS A 67 4.35 -3.42 -3.34
CA HIS A 67 4.02 -3.65 -4.76
C HIS A 67 3.77 -2.34 -5.56
N LEU A 68 3.25 -1.28 -4.93
CA LEU A 68 3.06 0.02 -5.60
C LEU A 68 4.38 0.72 -5.97
N ARG A 69 5.48 0.37 -5.29
CA ARG A 69 6.84 0.90 -5.51
C ARG A 69 7.67 0.06 -6.48
N SER A 70 7.12 -1.05 -6.99
CA SER A 70 7.79 -1.93 -7.97
C SER A 70 8.12 -1.21 -9.27
N LYS A 71 9.38 -1.34 -9.69
CA LYS A 71 9.91 -0.89 -10.97
C LYS A 71 9.90 -2.03 -11.99
N ALA A 72 10.12 -3.27 -11.53
CA ALA A 72 10.01 -4.45 -12.36
C ALA A 72 8.56 -4.73 -12.73
N SER A 73 8.36 -5.22 -13.95
CA SER A 73 7.09 -5.77 -14.41
C SER A 73 6.91 -7.21 -13.89
N LEU A 74 5.68 -7.73 -13.94
CA LEU A 74 5.41 -9.12 -13.56
C LEU A 74 6.25 -10.13 -14.36
N PHE A 75 6.41 -9.88 -15.66
CA PHE A 75 7.29 -10.68 -16.51
C PHE A 75 8.77 -10.53 -16.12
N GLY A 76 9.17 -9.34 -15.66
CA GLY A 76 10.50 -9.10 -15.11
C GLY A 76 10.80 -9.91 -13.85
N PHE A 77 9.81 -10.12 -12.98
CA PHE A 77 9.92 -11.07 -11.86
C PHE A 77 9.99 -12.52 -12.33
N PHE A 78 9.14 -12.90 -13.30
CA PHE A 78 9.16 -14.25 -13.87
C PHE A 78 10.51 -14.62 -14.49
N LEU A 79 11.16 -13.66 -15.18
CA LEU A 79 12.48 -13.86 -15.77
C LEU A 79 13.65 -13.64 -14.79
N GLY A 80 13.39 -13.26 -13.53
CA GLY A 80 14.45 -12.99 -12.55
C GLY A 80 15.40 -11.87 -12.97
N THR A 81 14.88 -10.83 -13.62
CA THR A 81 15.66 -9.70 -14.14
C THR A 81 16.43 -8.97 -13.03
N GLY A 82 17.51 -8.27 -13.38
CA GLY A 82 18.28 -7.48 -12.42
C GLY A 82 17.43 -6.43 -11.68
N THR A 83 16.47 -5.81 -12.36
CA THR A 83 15.51 -4.88 -11.73
C THR A 83 14.62 -5.57 -10.72
N ALA A 84 14.13 -6.79 -11.02
CA ALA A 84 13.32 -7.56 -10.07
C ALA A 84 14.11 -7.93 -8.81
N LYS A 85 15.36 -8.39 -8.96
CA LYS A 85 16.25 -8.67 -7.84
C LYS A 85 16.55 -7.42 -6.99
N ALA A 86 16.74 -6.27 -7.64
CA ALA A 86 16.95 -5.01 -6.95
C ALA A 86 15.69 -4.55 -6.18
N ASP A 87 14.50 -4.73 -6.76
CA ASP A 87 13.23 -4.46 -6.09
C ASP A 87 13.04 -5.39 -4.88
N GLU A 88 13.28 -6.71 -5.03
CA GLU A 88 13.20 -7.68 -3.92
C GLU A 88 14.12 -7.31 -2.75
N ALA A 89 15.38 -6.98 -3.04
CA ALA A 89 16.34 -6.55 -2.02
C ALA A 89 15.88 -5.26 -1.32
N ALA A 90 15.44 -4.26 -2.07
CA ALA A 90 14.97 -2.99 -1.53
C ALA A 90 13.69 -3.15 -0.69
N PHE A 91 12.77 -4.03 -1.10
CA PHE A 91 11.54 -4.30 -0.35
C PHE A 91 11.82 -5.07 0.93
N GLY A 92 12.72 -6.07 0.87
CA GLY A 92 13.17 -6.80 2.05
C GLY A 92 13.78 -5.88 3.09
N GLN A 93 14.74 -5.03 2.68
CA GLN A 93 15.36 -4.05 3.57
C GLN A 93 14.32 -3.10 4.19
N SER A 94 13.43 -2.53 3.37
CA SER A 94 12.40 -1.61 3.87
C SER A 94 11.41 -2.31 4.82
N ALA A 95 11.12 -3.60 4.61
CA ALA A 95 10.27 -4.37 5.51
C ALA A 95 10.96 -4.59 6.87
N ASP A 96 12.25 -4.94 6.86
CA ASP A 96 13.03 -5.13 8.08
C ASP A 96 13.12 -3.85 8.92
N GLU A 97 13.32 -2.70 8.26
CA GLU A 97 13.30 -1.38 8.91
C GLU A 97 11.94 -1.06 9.54
N ILE A 98 10.83 -1.35 8.84
CA ILE A 98 9.48 -1.15 9.38
C ILE A 98 9.23 -2.06 10.58
N LEU A 99 9.62 -3.33 10.52
CA LEU A 99 9.45 -4.26 11.63
C LEU A 99 10.28 -3.85 12.84
N ALA A 100 11.51 -3.38 12.63
CA ALA A 100 12.35 -2.83 13.69
C ALA A 100 11.70 -1.59 14.34
N LEU A 101 11.20 -0.65 13.53
CA LEU A 101 10.49 0.53 14.02
C LEU A 101 9.26 0.18 14.86
N LEU A 102 8.54 -0.88 14.49
CA LEU A 102 7.34 -1.34 15.19
C LEU A 102 7.64 -2.28 16.37
N GLY A 103 8.90 -2.66 16.60
CA GLY A 103 9.29 -3.61 17.64
C GLY A 103 8.84 -5.06 17.37
N LEU A 104 8.62 -5.41 16.10
CA LEU A 104 8.09 -6.72 15.65
C LEU A 104 9.17 -7.62 15.03
N SER A 105 10.46 -7.26 15.12
CA SER A 105 11.54 -8.02 14.48
C SER A 105 11.61 -9.48 14.90
N SER A 106 11.27 -9.81 16.16
CA SER A 106 11.25 -11.20 16.64
C SER A 106 10.18 -12.06 15.99
N LEU A 107 9.11 -11.44 15.48
CA LEU A 107 7.97 -12.12 14.84
C LEU A 107 8.12 -12.20 13.32
N ALA A 108 9.22 -11.70 12.74
CA ALA A 108 9.37 -11.50 11.30
C ALA A 108 9.05 -12.76 10.48
N TYR A 109 9.43 -13.94 10.98
CA TYR A 109 9.27 -15.21 10.29
C TYR A 109 8.10 -16.06 10.85
N GLU A 110 7.33 -15.53 11.80
CA GLU A 110 6.09 -16.17 12.25
C GLU A 110 4.99 -15.97 11.21
N ILE A 111 4.13 -16.98 11.06
CA ILE A 111 2.93 -16.88 10.23
C ILE A 111 1.92 -15.98 10.92
N ALA A 112 1.33 -15.07 10.15
CA ALA A 112 0.46 -13.99 10.64
C ALA A 112 -0.97 -14.41 11.02
#